data_AF-A0A494XTP4-F1
#
_entry.id   AF-A0A494XTP4-F1
#
_cell.length_a   1.000
_cell.length_b   1.000
_cell.length_c   1.000
_cell.angle_alpha   90.00
_cell.angle_beta   90.00
_cell.angle_gamma   90.00
#
_symmetry.space_group_name_H-M   'P 1'
#
loop_
_entity.id
_entity.type
_entity.pdbx_description
1 polymer ?
#
loop_
_entity_poly.entity_id
_entity_poly.type
_entity_poly.pdbx_seq_one_letter_code
_entity_poly.pdbx_strand_id
1 'polypeptide(L)'
;MVRKMLSYGLAVLLVVSFLPSFIAQAAAPSYSLAISNDKPSKGDQIEVAVKGQHLNDVYGYEINLDYDASRLIYVDMKSDIKGFSVPIVDEAGGHIKFAHTKTGATPGDDGDVTFVTVTFKAKETGKASIEFKDVKLVDSQMASKVETAGVKSVVDVAGTNSGGGGGGGGDTGGNTGTSVTVTADQLSHAVQGKVTIDLPAGTTELKLPSNASELLSSNKFVVHTDGFSLEIPSAVFKQLAEKMSTADLKDSVITLKLAPLSTADANALIAKTEKSSYAAIKLAGQVVDFGLSMTSAGGKTVSLTQFDQPMMIRFKADANFNSPKTGVFNISDGGALEYVGGVYGNGEMTASINHFSKYAALEVTKAFVDVPAKFWAYNAIVELAAKQIVNGTSPSTYEPNRLVTRAEFATLLVNALKLTKEAPIKFVDVPTNAWYAKSVAIAFQAGIVKGKSPTTFDPNGKITREEMVTMLMQAYEVKTGKKLGQYTDSPFKDMNSVSSWAANYVKAAADLKLVNGRAPGQFAPKGVTTRAEAAQVIYNLVK
;
A
#
# COMPACT_ATOMS: atom_id res chain seq x y z
N MET A 1 57.51 9.16 72.34
CA MET A 1 56.38 9.92 72.92
C MET A 1 55.13 9.66 72.07
N VAL A 2 54.17 8.89 72.62
CA VAL A 2 52.69 9.12 72.63
C VAL A 2 52.11 9.84 71.39
N ARG A 3 51.14 9.37 70.57
CA ARG A 3 49.90 8.52 70.64
C ARG A 3 49.40 8.41 69.16
N LYS A 4 48.68 7.41 68.61
CA LYS A 4 47.30 6.90 68.84
C LYS A 4 46.96 5.91 67.68
N MET A 5 46.47 4.71 67.97
CA MET A 5 45.13 4.14 67.63
C MET A 5 44.63 4.18 66.17
N LEU A 6 44.49 2.98 65.56
CA LEU A 6 43.40 2.43 64.69
C LEU A 6 43.99 1.16 64.01
N SER A 7 43.35 0.02 63.79
CA SER A 7 41.97 -0.46 63.91
C SER A 7 42.03 -1.98 63.70
N TYR A 8 41.26 -2.74 64.48
CA TYR A 8 41.02 -4.16 64.32
C TYR A 8 40.11 -4.42 63.11
N GLY A 9 40.40 -5.47 62.34
CA GLY A 9 39.47 -6.01 61.36
C GLY A 9 40.05 -7.20 60.60
N LEU A 10 39.36 -8.34 60.72
CA LEU A 10 39.39 -9.48 59.79
C LEU A 10 40.50 -10.53 59.97
N ALA A 11 40.29 -11.46 60.90
CA ALA A 11 40.89 -12.80 60.85
C ALA A 11 39.93 -13.83 61.46
N VAL A 12 38.93 -14.25 60.70
CA VAL A 12 38.05 -15.38 61.04
C VAL A 12 37.75 -16.17 59.76
N LEU A 13 37.95 -17.49 59.87
CA LEU A 13 37.55 -18.59 58.99
C LEU A 13 38.34 -18.83 57.70
N LEU A 14 39.26 -19.80 57.78
CA LEU A 14 39.86 -20.51 56.63
C LEU A 14 39.85 -22.02 56.93
N VAL A 15 38.67 -22.63 56.99
CA VAL A 15 38.42 -24.10 56.90
C VAL A 15 36.98 -24.29 56.39
N VAL A 16 36.69 -25.38 55.64
CA VAL A 16 35.42 -25.83 55.02
C VAL A 16 35.33 -25.37 53.54
N SER A 17 35.28 -26.19 52.48
CA SER A 17 35.07 -27.64 52.27
C SER A 17 35.39 -27.97 50.80
N PHE A 18 36.06 -29.09 50.53
CA PHE A 18 36.09 -29.73 49.21
C PHE A 18 34.69 -30.28 48.89
N LEU A 19 33.98 -29.66 47.94
CA LEU A 19 32.81 -30.26 47.30
C LEU A 19 33.20 -30.69 45.87
N PRO A 20 32.80 -31.89 45.42
CA PRO A 20 33.00 -32.29 44.03
C PRO A 20 32.22 -31.34 43.12
N SER A 21 32.93 -30.74 42.17
CA SER A 21 32.35 -29.90 41.14
C SER A 21 31.45 -30.76 40.26
N PHE A 22 30.14 -30.70 40.46
CA PHE A 22 29.19 -31.14 39.45
C PHE A 22 29.35 -30.18 38.25
N ILE A 23 30.08 -30.62 37.22
CA ILE A 23 30.01 -29.97 35.91
C ILE A 23 28.62 -30.30 35.39
N ALA A 24 27.70 -29.33 35.49
CA ALA A 24 26.41 -29.42 34.83
C ALA A 24 26.66 -29.53 33.33
N GLN A 25 26.39 -30.70 32.75
CA GLN A 25 26.43 -30.90 31.31
C GLN A 25 25.39 -29.97 30.67
N ALA A 26 25.83 -29.09 29.77
CA ALA A 26 24.93 -28.24 29.01
C ALA A 26 23.89 -29.14 28.30
N ALA A 27 22.61 -28.78 28.41
CA ALA A 27 21.53 -29.53 27.79
C ALA A 27 21.75 -29.59 26.28
N ALA A 28 21.55 -30.78 25.68
CA ALA A 28 21.67 -30.94 24.24
C ALA A 28 20.55 -30.14 23.52
N PRO A 29 20.82 -29.64 22.29
CA PRO A 29 19.79 -29.03 21.46
C PRO A 29 18.56 -29.91 21.33
N SER A 30 17.38 -29.31 21.44
CA SER A 30 16.11 -29.98 21.19
C SER A 30 15.22 -29.14 20.27
N TYR A 31 14.26 -29.78 19.63
CA TYR A 31 13.44 -29.15 18.60
C TYR A 31 11.96 -29.40 18.88
N SER A 32 11.11 -28.44 18.50
CA SER A 32 9.66 -28.54 18.69
C SER A 32 8.87 -27.77 17.64
N LEU A 33 7.60 -28.13 17.50
CA LEU A 33 6.60 -27.40 16.73
C LEU A 33 5.53 -26.89 17.71
N ALA A 34 5.24 -25.60 17.67
CA ALA A 34 4.11 -25.01 18.40
C ALA A 34 3.02 -24.61 17.42
N ILE A 35 1.86 -25.25 17.54
CA ILE A 35 0.71 -25.08 16.64
C ILE A 35 -0.32 -24.18 17.33
N SER A 36 -0.78 -23.13 16.65
CA SER A 36 -1.76 -22.18 17.20
C SER A 36 -3.16 -22.77 17.37
N ASN A 37 -3.55 -23.70 16.49
CA ASN A 37 -4.82 -24.42 16.52
C ASN A 37 -4.63 -25.85 15.98
N ASP A 38 -4.71 -26.85 16.85
CA ASP A 38 -4.57 -28.27 16.49
C ASP A 38 -5.88 -28.90 15.99
N LYS A 39 -7.00 -28.19 16.07
CA LYS A 39 -8.34 -28.61 15.58
C LYS A 39 -9.05 -27.53 14.75
N PRO A 40 -8.43 -27.05 13.66
CA PRO A 40 -9.01 -26.03 12.80
C PRO A 40 -10.24 -26.56 12.06
N SER A 41 -11.20 -25.69 11.77
CA SER A 41 -12.21 -25.97 10.76
C SER A 41 -11.60 -25.84 9.35
N LYS A 42 -12.20 -26.49 8.35
CA LYS A 42 -11.81 -26.29 6.95
C LYS A 42 -11.86 -24.79 6.61
N GLY A 43 -10.74 -24.24 6.13
CA GLY A 43 -10.57 -22.83 5.80
C GLY A 43 -9.83 -22.00 6.84
N ASP A 44 -9.70 -22.47 8.09
CA ASP A 44 -8.99 -21.74 9.15
C ASP A 44 -7.48 -21.68 8.87
N GLN A 45 -6.83 -20.62 9.34
CA GLN A 45 -5.38 -20.52 9.35
C GLN A 45 -4.78 -21.18 10.60
N ILE A 46 -3.62 -21.80 10.42
CA ILE A 46 -2.85 -22.48 11.45
C ILE A 46 -1.43 -21.89 11.39
N GLU A 47 -0.97 -21.29 12.48
CA GLU A 47 0.42 -20.87 12.61
C GLU A 47 1.21 -22.00 13.28
N VAL A 48 2.36 -22.31 12.70
CA VAL A 48 3.28 -23.33 13.18
C VAL A 48 4.64 -22.70 13.40
N ALA A 49 4.95 -22.43 14.67
CA ALA A 49 6.26 -21.93 15.05
C ALA A 49 7.25 -23.09 15.19
N VAL A 50 8.30 -23.06 14.36
CA VAL A 50 9.41 -24.03 14.37
C VAL A 50 10.47 -23.53 15.34
N LYS A 51 10.75 -24.29 16.40
CA LYS A 51 11.58 -23.86 17.52
C LYS A 51 12.74 -24.80 17.78
N GLY A 52 13.86 -24.24 18.21
CA GLY A 52 14.97 -24.98 18.84
C GLY A 52 15.25 -24.44 20.24
N GLN A 53 15.66 -25.32 21.14
CA GLN A 53 15.99 -25.00 22.53
C GLN A 53 17.41 -25.43 22.85
N HIS A 54 18.00 -24.78 23.84
CA HIS A 54 19.39 -25.03 24.25
C HIS A 54 20.40 -24.91 23.09
N LEU A 55 20.13 -23.97 22.18
CA LEU A 55 21.02 -23.70 21.06
C LEU A 55 22.19 -22.82 21.52
N ASN A 56 23.29 -22.88 20.79
CA ASN A 56 24.46 -22.04 21.03
C ASN A 56 24.89 -21.37 19.72
N ASP A 57 25.09 -20.07 19.78
CA ASP A 57 25.62 -19.23 18.71
C ASP A 57 24.93 -19.41 17.34
N VAL A 58 23.59 -19.39 17.27
CA VAL A 58 22.87 -19.51 15.99
C VAL A 58 22.98 -18.23 15.17
N TYR A 59 23.88 -18.21 14.19
CA TYR A 59 24.06 -17.08 13.27
C TYR A 59 23.21 -17.23 12.00
N GLY A 60 23.06 -18.47 11.52
CA GLY A 60 22.18 -18.82 10.41
C GLY A 60 21.62 -20.22 10.57
N TYR A 61 20.58 -20.53 9.80
CA TYR A 61 19.99 -21.85 9.78
C TYR A 61 19.31 -22.15 8.44
N GLU A 62 19.22 -23.43 8.09
CA GLU A 62 18.34 -23.94 7.03
C GLU A 62 17.46 -25.01 7.64
N ILE A 63 16.13 -24.83 7.63
CA ILE A 63 15.18 -25.85 8.09
C ILE A 63 14.57 -26.60 6.90
N ASN A 64 14.24 -27.87 7.12
CA ASN A 64 13.44 -28.69 6.22
C ASN A 64 12.15 -29.15 6.91
N LEU A 65 11.01 -28.76 6.36
CA LEU A 65 9.67 -29.03 6.88
C LEU A 65 8.81 -29.71 5.81
N ASP A 66 8.21 -30.83 6.16
CA ASP A 66 7.22 -31.52 5.34
C ASP A 66 5.81 -31.28 5.90
N TYR A 67 4.81 -31.20 5.03
CA TYR A 67 3.42 -31.06 5.41
C TYR A 67 2.47 -31.77 4.45
N ASP A 68 1.28 -32.12 4.92
CA ASP A 68 0.27 -32.76 4.08
C ASP A 68 -0.43 -31.74 3.13
N ALA A 69 0.10 -31.59 1.92
CA ALA A 69 -0.44 -30.70 0.87
C ALA A 69 -1.83 -31.09 0.35
N SER A 70 -2.31 -32.31 0.66
CA SER A 70 -3.68 -32.70 0.35
C SER A 70 -4.70 -32.04 1.29
N ARG A 71 -4.25 -31.63 2.48
CA ARG A 71 -5.10 -31.11 3.57
C ARG A 71 -4.70 -29.74 4.10
N LEU A 72 -3.50 -29.25 3.80
CA LEU A 72 -3.01 -27.92 4.17
C LEU A 72 -2.52 -27.20 2.92
N ILE A 73 -2.74 -25.88 2.88
CA ILE A 73 -2.20 -24.99 1.86
C ILE A 73 -1.19 -24.08 2.57
N TYR A 74 0.03 -24.00 2.05
CA TYR A 74 1.00 -23.02 2.50
C TYR A 74 0.49 -21.59 2.19
N VAL A 75 0.57 -20.67 3.15
CA VAL A 75 0.13 -19.28 2.99
C VAL A 75 1.32 -18.31 3.03
N ASP A 76 2.09 -18.36 4.10
CA ASP A 76 3.24 -17.46 4.33
C ASP A 76 4.22 -18.08 5.33
N MET A 77 5.43 -17.56 5.42
CA MET A 77 6.35 -17.85 6.52
C MET A 77 7.25 -16.65 6.83
N LYS A 78 7.51 -16.42 8.12
CA LYS A 78 8.35 -15.31 8.57
C LYS A 78 9.29 -15.73 9.69
N SER A 79 10.50 -15.18 9.69
CA SER A 79 11.40 -15.21 10.85
C SER A 79 11.42 -13.83 11.50
N ASP A 80 11.32 -13.80 12.83
CA ASP A 80 11.49 -12.57 13.61
C ASP A 80 12.98 -12.24 13.86
N ILE A 81 13.89 -13.13 13.45
CA ILE A 81 15.34 -12.90 13.50
C ILE A 81 15.71 -11.92 12.39
N LYS A 82 16.45 -10.87 12.74
CA LYS A 82 16.91 -9.86 11.77
C LYS A 82 17.97 -10.47 10.86
N GLY A 83 17.69 -10.49 9.56
CA GLY A 83 18.61 -11.08 8.60
C GLY A 83 18.05 -11.17 7.20
N PHE A 84 18.71 -11.97 6.37
CA PHE A 84 18.27 -12.32 5.04
C PHE A 84 17.65 -13.72 5.05
N SER A 85 16.50 -13.88 4.42
CA SER A 85 15.76 -15.15 4.36
C SER A 85 15.51 -15.55 2.92
N VAL A 86 15.59 -16.84 2.62
CA VAL A 86 15.24 -17.44 1.33
C VAL A 86 14.27 -18.59 1.57
N PRO A 87 12.97 -18.38 1.30
CA PRO A 87 12.00 -19.47 1.29
C PRO A 87 12.03 -20.21 -0.04
N ILE A 88 12.00 -21.54 0.00
CA ILE A 88 11.78 -22.42 -1.14
C ILE A 88 10.60 -23.34 -0.76
N VAL A 89 9.49 -23.22 -1.50
CA VAL A 89 8.26 -23.96 -1.21
C VAL A 89 7.86 -24.79 -2.43
N ASP A 90 7.76 -26.10 -2.24
CA ASP A 90 7.11 -27.02 -3.17
C ASP A 90 5.69 -27.31 -2.66
N GLU A 91 4.75 -26.46 -3.08
CA GLU A 91 3.37 -26.54 -2.61
C GLU A 91 2.66 -27.83 -3.03
N ALA A 92 3.05 -28.42 -4.16
CA ALA A 92 2.46 -29.65 -4.67
C ALA A 92 3.03 -30.88 -3.95
N GLY A 93 4.33 -30.88 -3.65
CA GLY A 93 5.01 -31.94 -2.91
C GLY A 93 4.81 -31.86 -1.39
N GLY A 94 4.40 -30.71 -0.85
CA GLY A 94 4.26 -30.51 0.59
C GLY A 94 5.60 -30.35 1.30
N HIS A 95 6.57 -29.70 0.67
CA HIS A 95 7.92 -29.53 1.20
C HIS A 95 8.30 -28.06 1.28
N ILE A 96 8.86 -27.65 2.41
CA ILE A 96 9.37 -26.32 2.68
C ILE A 96 10.84 -26.41 3.08
N LYS A 97 11.67 -25.65 2.39
CA LYS A 97 13.04 -25.35 2.81
C LYS A 97 13.15 -23.85 3.08
N PHE A 98 13.62 -23.50 4.25
CA PHE A 98 13.77 -22.10 4.64
C PHE A 98 15.17 -21.86 5.19
N ALA A 99 15.93 -21.04 4.48
CA ALA A 99 17.26 -20.62 4.89
C ALA A 99 17.21 -19.18 5.41
N HIS A 100 17.91 -18.92 6.52
CA HIS A 100 18.04 -17.61 7.12
C HIS A 100 19.48 -17.39 7.59
N THR A 101 19.96 -16.16 7.46
CA THR A 101 21.24 -15.74 8.04
C THR A 101 21.14 -14.33 8.59
N LYS A 102 21.78 -14.10 9.74
CA LYS A 102 22.09 -12.75 10.21
C LYS A 102 23.02 -12.03 9.22
N THR A 103 23.09 -10.72 9.35
CA THR A 103 23.96 -9.86 8.54
C THR A 103 24.87 -9.02 9.44
N GLY A 104 26.13 -8.84 9.01
CA GLY A 104 27.14 -8.09 9.74
C GLY A 104 27.85 -8.89 10.82
N ALA A 105 28.79 -8.26 11.53
CA ALA A 105 29.58 -8.88 12.59
C ALA A 105 28.81 -8.92 13.93
N THR A 106 27.67 -9.60 13.94
CA THR A 106 26.85 -9.81 15.14
C THR A 106 27.03 -11.22 15.69
N PRO A 107 26.96 -11.42 17.03
CA PRO A 107 26.93 -12.75 17.60
C PRO A 107 25.69 -13.55 17.14
N GLY A 108 25.79 -14.88 17.13
CA GLY A 108 24.64 -15.77 16.99
C GLY A 108 23.72 -15.71 18.20
N ASP A 109 22.51 -16.25 18.06
CA ASP A 109 21.53 -16.33 19.14
C ASP A 109 21.78 -17.57 20.00
N ASP A 110 21.81 -17.40 21.32
CA ASP A 110 21.90 -18.48 22.30
C ASP A 110 20.52 -18.79 22.91
N GLY A 111 20.33 -20.04 23.35
CA GLY A 111 19.16 -20.48 24.09
C GLY A 111 17.99 -20.90 23.19
N ASP A 112 16.79 -20.45 23.54
CA ASP A 112 15.56 -20.83 22.85
C ASP A 112 15.29 -19.87 21.68
N VAL A 113 15.23 -20.44 20.48
CA VAL A 113 15.09 -19.71 19.22
C VAL A 113 13.84 -20.19 18.49
N THR A 114 12.98 -19.24 18.10
CA THR A 114 11.95 -19.52 17.08
C THR A 114 12.55 -19.22 15.72
N PHE A 115 12.85 -20.26 14.96
CA PHE A 115 13.46 -20.13 13.65
C PHE A 115 12.52 -19.39 12.70
N VAL A 116 11.32 -19.95 12.50
CA VAL A 116 10.33 -19.42 11.57
C VAL A 116 8.94 -19.79 12.06
N THR A 117 7.98 -18.92 11.79
CA THR A 117 6.56 -19.24 11.90
C THR A 117 6.00 -19.41 10.50
N VAL A 118 5.48 -20.61 10.23
CA VAL A 118 4.83 -20.96 8.95
C VAL A 118 3.32 -20.91 9.14
N THR A 119 2.62 -20.23 8.23
CA THR A 119 1.17 -20.15 8.22
C THR A 119 0.61 -21.09 7.15
N PHE A 120 -0.27 -21.98 7.58
CA PHE A 120 -1.03 -22.87 6.71
C PHE A 120 -2.52 -22.51 6.74
N LYS A 121 -3.25 -22.87 5.68
CA LYS A 121 -4.71 -22.86 5.64
C LYS A 121 -5.24 -24.28 5.54
N ALA A 122 -6.22 -24.64 6.38
CA ALA A 122 -6.86 -25.94 6.34
C ALA A 122 -7.66 -26.12 5.03
N LYS A 123 -7.30 -27.12 4.22
CA LYS A 123 -7.85 -27.39 2.88
C LYS A 123 -8.98 -28.40 2.91
N GLU A 124 -8.81 -29.52 3.60
CA GLU A 124 -9.78 -30.63 3.63
C GLU A 124 -9.87 -31.27 5.02
N THR A 125 -11.06 -31.78 5.37
CA THR A 125 -11.37 -32.32 6.70
C THR A 125 -10.67 -33.64 6.98
N GLY A 126 -10.00 -33.76 8.13
CA GLY A 126 -9.23 -34.91 8.56
C GLY A 126 -7.84 -34.55 9.06
N LYS A 127 -7.08 -35.57 9.48
CA LYS A 127 -5.75 -35.39 10.08
C LYS A 127 -4.70 -35.06 9.02
N ALA A 128 -4.00 -33.95 9.22
CA ALA A 128 -2.88 -33.48 8.41
C ALA A 128 -1.59 -33.52 9.24
N SER A 129 -0.52 -34.10 8.71
CA SER A 129 0.78 -34.10 9.38
C SER A 129 1.66 -32.92 8.98
N ILE A 130 2.45 -32.44 9.93
CA ILE A 130 3.53 -31.46 9.74
C ILE A 130 4.77 -32.03 10.43
N GLU A 131 5.89 -32.10 9.72
CA GLU A 131 7.11 -32.74 10.19
C GLU A 131 8.33 -31.84 9.99
N PHE A 132 8.97 -31.45 11.08
CA PHE A 132 10.27 -30.78 11.07
C PHE A 132 11.37 -31.84 11.05
N LYS A 133 11.94 -32.05 9.86
CA LYS A 133 12.86 -33.16 9.60
C LYS A 133 14.24 -32.92 10.18
N ASP A 134 14.86 -31.84 9.75
CA ASP A 134 16.22 -31.48 10.12
C ASP A 134 16.44 -29.98 10.02
N VAL A 135 17.49 -29.53 10.68
CA VAL A 135 18.00 -28.17 10.60
C VAL A 135 19.51 -28.20 10.44
N LYS A 136 20.02 -27.41 9.50
CA LYS A 136 21.43 -27.06 9.44
C LYS A 136 21.63 -25.76 10.19
N LEU A 137 22.35 -25.79 11.31
CA LEU A 137 22.75 -24.61 12.06
C LEU A 137 24.10 -24.09 11.56
N VAL A 138 24.27 -22.77 11.52
CA VAL A 138 25.52 -22.08 11.20
C VAL A 138 25.87 -21.14 12.34
N ASP A 139 27.10 -21.23 12.84
CA ASP A 139 27.58 -20.39 13.93
C ASP A 139 28.20 -19.06 13.44
N SER A 140 28.51 -18.15 14.37
CA SER A 140 29.09 -16.85 14.03
C SER A 140 30.51 -16.94 13.45
N GLN A 141 31.16 -18.10 13.61
CA GLN A 141 32.47 -18.43 13.03
C GLN A 141 32.34 -19.13 11.67
N MET A 142 31.13 -19.21 11.11
CA MET A 142 30.79 -19.85 9.83
C MET A 142 30.98 -21.38 9.84
N ALA A 143 31.12 -22.01 11.00
CA ALA A 143 31.03 -23.45 11.13
C ALA A 143 29.55 -23.88 11.01
N SER A 144 29.30 -25.06 10.43
CA SER A 144 27.92 -25.54 10.27
C SER A 144 27.76 -27.00 10.65
N LYS A 145 26.59 -27.34 11.20
CA LYS A 145 26.23 -28.68 11.65
C LYS A 145 24.78 -28.96 11.28
N VAL A 146 24.54 -30.15 10.73
CA VAL A 146 23.17 -30.64 10.47
C VAL A 146 22.73 -31.45 11.68
N GLU A 147 21.55 -31.15 12.20
CA GLU A 147 20.91 -31.86 13.29
C GLU A 147 19.54 -32.39 12.85
N THR A 148 19.25 -33.63 13.23
CA THR A 148 17.93 -34.22 13.00
C THR A 148 16.97 -33.68 14.05
N ALA A 149 15.92 -33.02 13.61
CA ALA A 149 14.83 -32.58 14.47
C ALA A 149 13.83 -33.73 14.69
N GLY A 150 13.39 -34.37 13.61
CA GLY A 150 12.48 -35.53 13.64
C GLY A 150 11.15 -35.26 14.36
N VAL A 151 10.70 -34.01 14.44
CA VAL A 151 9.50 -33.63 15.20
C VAL A 151 8.30 -33.70 14.27
N LYS A 152 7.32 -34.52 14.63
CA LYS A 152 6.05 -34.63 13.89
C LYS A 152 4.89 -34.17 14.75
N SER A 153 4.04 -33.33 14.16
CA SER A 153 2.79 -32.88 14.75
C SER A 153 1.63 -33.15 13.80
N VAL A 154 0.42 -33.25 14.36
CA VAL A 154 -0.80 -33.53 13.61
C VAL A 154 -1.83 -32.45 13.92
N VAL A 155 -2.47 -31.96 12.88
CA VAL A 155 -3.60 -31.05 12.93
C VAL A 155 -4.85 -31.81 12.49
N ASP A 156 -5.93 -31.78 13.27
CA ASP A 156 -7.18 -32.49 12.98
C ASP A 156 -8.24 -31.52 12.44
N VAL A 157 -8.38 -31.46 11.11
CA VAL A 157 -9.29 -30.50 10.47
C VAL A 157 -10.75 -30.95 10.64
N ALA A 158 -11.51 -30.25 11.48
CA ALA A 158 -12.88 -30.60 11.83
C ALA A 158 -13.88 -30.45 10.67
N GLY A 159 -14.83 -31.38 10.57
CA GLY A 159 -16.00 -31.27 9.69
C GLY A 159 -17.18 -30.59 10.38
N THR A 160 -17.88 -29.71 9.67
CA THR A 160 -19.04 -28.98 10.20
C THR A 160 -20.23 -29.92 10.41
N ASN A 161 -20.67 -30.08 11.66
CA ASN A 161 -21.92 -30.76 12.01
C ASN A 161 -23.07 -29.74 11.92
N SER A 162 -23.87 -29.77 10.85
CA SER A 162 -25.07 -28.94 10.72
C SER A 162 -26.28 -29.65 11.33
N GLY A 163 -26.70 -29.23 12.53
CA GLY A 163 -28.00 -29.60 13.09
C GLY A 163 -29.13 -28.83 12.40
N GLY A 164 -30.08 -29.56 11.83
CA GLY A 164 -31.17 -29.03 11.02
C GLY A 164 -32.30 -28.37 11.82
N GLY A 165 -33.02 -27.49 11.13
CA GLY A 165 -34.30 -26.91 11.52
C GLY A 165 -34.92 -26.21 10.31
N GLY A 166 -35.83 -26.90 9.62
CA GLY A 166 -36.46 -26.42 8.39
C GLY A 166 -37.67 -25.50 8.64
N GLY A 167 -38.04 -24.76 7.60
CA GLY A 167 -39.34 -24.08 7.53
C GLY A 167 -39.44 -22.94 6.50
N GLY A 168 -39.83 -23.28 5.26
CA GLY A 168 -40.87 -22.55 4.50
C GLY A 168 -40.54 -21.25 3.73
N GLY A 169 -40.29 -21.38 2.41
CA GLY A 169 -41.05 -20.75 1.32
C GLY A 169 -41.03 -19.23 1.09
N GLY A 170 -40.51 -18.79 -0.07
CA GLY A 170 -40.80 -17.49 -0.67
C GLY A 170 -39.78 -17.04 -1.71
N ASP A 171 -40.08 -17.27 -2.98
CA ASP A 171 -39.35 -16.79 -4.17
C ASP A 171 -39.33 -15.25 -4.25
N THR A 172 -38.14 -14.64 -4.44
CA THR A 172 -37.89 -13.52 -5.37
C THR A 172 -36.37 -13.36 -5.55
N GLY A 173 -35.90 -13.41 -6.80
CA GLY A 173 -34.50 -13.25 -7.16
C GLY A 173 -33.90 -11.91 -6.70
N GLY A 174 -32.99 -11.99 -5.75
CA GLY A 174 -32.10 -10.91 -5.33
C GLY A 174 -30.83 -11.56 -4.79
N ASN A 175 -29.66 -11.13 -5.28
CA ASN A 175 -28.38 -11.65 -4.86
C ASN A 175 -28.19 -11.39 -3.34
N THR A 176 -28.49 -12.39 -2.50
CA THR A 176 -28.37 -12.31 -1.04
C THR A 176 -26.90 -12.35 -0.67
N GLY A 177 -26.29 -11.17 -0.63
CA GLY A 177 -24.92 -11.00 -0.17
C GLY A 177 -24.73 -11.54 1.25
N THR A 178 -23.60 -12.19 1.50
CA THR A 178 -23.32 -12.79 2.81
C THR A 178 -22.88 -11.68 3.78
N SER A 179 -23.49 -11.64 4.96
CA SER A 179 -23.14 -10.69 6.03
C SER A 179 -22.33 -11.41 7.11
N VAL A 180 -21.20 -10.82 7.51
CA VAL A 180 -20.31 -11.37 8.55
C VAL A 180 -20.26 -10.42 9.74
N THR A 181 -20.36 -10.96 10.95
CA THR A 181 -20.26 -10.18 12.19
C THR A 181 -18.88 -10.34 12.81
N VAL A 182 -18.23 -9.22 13.09
CA VAL A 182 -16.95 -9.15 13.83
C VAL A 182 -17.25 -8.86 15.29
N THR A 183 -16.70 -9.65 16.20
CA THR A 183 -16.93 -9.51 17.64
C THR A 183 -15.98 -8.49 18.27
N ALA A 184 -16.32 -8.01 19.47
CA ALA A 184 -15.45 -7.10 20.22
C ALA A 184 -14.08 -7.73 20.53
N ASP A 185 -14.06 -9.02 20.83
CA ASP A 185 -12.87 -9.80 21.09
C ASP A 185 -11.95 -9.85 19.86
N GLN A 186 -12.50 -10.10 18.67
CA GLN A 186 -11.74 -10.06 17.42
C GLN A 186 -11.12 -8.68 17.17
N LEU A 187 -11.78 -7.59 17.56
CA LEU A 187 -11.27 -6.22 17.40
C LEU A 187 -10.19 -5.81 18.41
N SER A 188 -10.03 -6.54 19.52
CA SER A 188 -9.01 -6.25 20.54
C SER A 188 -7.68 -6.97 20.31
N HIS A 189 -7.61 -7.91 19.37
CA HIS A 189 -6.42 -8.72 19.10
C HIS A 189 -5.61 -8.18 17.92
N ALA A 190 -4.78 -7.18 18.18
CA ALA A 190 -3.90 -6.62 17.15
C ALA A 190 -2.55 -7.35 17.09
N VAL A 191 -2.11 -7.65 15.86
CA VAL A 191 -0.77 -8.14 15.54
C VAL A 191 -0.06 -7.09 14.70
N GLN A 192 1.11 -6.62 15.15
CA GLN A 192 1.90 -5.60 14.44
C GLN A 192 1.12 -4.32 14.08
N GLY A 193 0.27 -3.85 14.99
CA GLY A 193 -0.51 -2.63 14.77
C GLY A 193 -1.74 -2.80 13.88
N LYS A 194 -2.15 -4.05 13.58
CA LYS A 194 -3.27 -4.38 12.71
C LYS A 194 -4.16 -5.44 13.33
N VAL A 195 -5.48 -5.28 13.17
CA VAL A 195 -6.47 -6.33 13.40
C VAL A 195 -6.94 -6.79 12.04
N THR A 196 -6.78 -8.07 11.75
CA THR A 196 -7.03 -8.62 10.42
C THR A 196 -8.18 -9.61 10.43
N ILE A 197 -9.15 -9.43 9.52
CA ILE A 197 -10.29 -10.34 9.33
C ILE A 197 -10.29 -10.82 7.88
N ASP A 198 -10.13 -12.13 7.70
CA ASP A 198 -10.32 -12.80 6.42
C ASP A 198 -11.81 -13.06 6.20
N LEU A 199 -12.35 -12.60 5.06
CA LEU A 199 -13.76 -12.76 4.74
C LEU A 199 -14.00 -13.98 3.86
N PRO A 200 -15.07 -14.75 4.13
CA PRO A 200 -15.56 -15.76 3.20
C PRO A 200 -15.88 -15.14 1.83
N ALA A 201 -15.70 -15.94 0.78
CA ALA A 201 -16.11 -15.57 -0.58
C ALA A 201 -17.60 -15.18 -0.62
N GLY A 202 -17.92 -14.11 -1.35
CA GLY A 202 -19.30 -13.61 -1.47
C GLY A 202 -19.79 -12.75 -0.29
N THR A 203 -18.91 -12.43 0.67
CA THR A 203 -19.23 -11.43 1.71
C THR A 203 -19.42 -10.05 1.08
N THR A 204 -20.54 -9.40 1.35
CA THR A 204 -20.86 -8.05 0.86
C THR A 204 -20.92 -7.01 1.96
N GLU A 205 -21.10 -7.46 3.20
CA GLU A 205 -21.27 -6.60 4.38
C GLU A 205 -20.57 -7.16 5.61
N LEU A 206 -19.96 -6.28 6.37
CA LEU A 206 -19.37 -6.55 7.68
C LEU A 206 -20.09 -5.77 8.76
N LYS A 207 -20.49 -6.45 9.83
CA LYS A 207 -21.08 -5.84 11.02
C LYS A 207 -20.04 -5.77 12.12
N LEU A 208 -19.79 -4.58 12.65
CA LEU A 208 -18.85 -4.33 13.75
C LEU A 208 -19.62 -3.71 14.94
N PRO A 209 -19.15 -3.93 16.18
CA PRO A 209 -19.71 -3.25 17.34
C PRO A 209 -19.49 -1.73 17.25
N SER A 210 -20.37 -0.95 17.87
CA SER A 210 -20.33 0.52 17.81
C SER A 210 -19.07 1.14 18.41
N ASN A 211 -18.43 0.44 19.35
CA ASN A 211 -17.17 0.85 19.97
C ASN A 211 -15.92 0.31 19.24
N ALA A 212 -16.03 0.00 17.94
CA ALA A 212 -14.91 -0.51 17.14
C ALA A 212 -13.69 0.42 17.20
N SER A 213 -13.89 1.74 17.26
CA SER A 213 -12.79 2.70 17.30
C SER A 213 -11.96 2.60 18.58
N GLU A 214 -12.62 2.35 19.71
CA GLU A 214 -12.03 2.17 21.03
C GLU A 214 -11.31 0.83 21.13
N LEU A 215 -11.95 -0.24 20.63
CA LEU A 215 -11.39 -1.59 20.62
C LEU A 215 -10.12 -1.67 19.76
N LEU A 216 -10.13 -1.02 18.59
CA LEU A 216 -8.97 -0.93 17.72
C LEU A 216 -7.87 -0.04 18.31
N SER A 217 -8.21 0.92 19.19
CA SER A 217 -7.27 1.90 19.73
C SER A 217 -6.54 2.66 18.61
N SER A 218 -5.22 2.54 18.49
CA SER A 218 -4.42 3.11 17.40
C SER A 218 -4.14 2.13 16.25
N ASN A 219 -4.61 0.89 16.35
CA ASN A 219 -4.41 -0.15 15.36
C ASN A 219 -5.30 0.06 14.14
N LYS A 220 -4.87 -0.48 13.00
CA LYS A 220 -5.64 -0.45 11.76
C LYS A 220 -6.50 -1.70 11.63
N PHE A 221 -7.70 -1.56 11.12
CA PHE A 221 -8.56 -2.69 10.78
C PHE A 221 -8.31 -3.11 9.33
N VAL A 222 -7.95 -4.37 9.11
CA VAL A 222 -7.66 -4.93 7.81
C VAL A 222 -8.67 -6.00 7.47
N VAL A 223 -9.25 -5.88 6.28
CA VAL A 223 -10.19 -6.85 5.72
C VAL A 223 -9.55 -7.46 4.50
N HIS A 224 -9.45 -8.78 4.46
CA HIS A 224 -8.99 -9.52 3.28
C HIS A 224 -10.15 -10.26 2.63
N THR A 225 -10.20 -10.20 1.31
CA THR A 225 -11.10 -11.00 0.46
C THR A 225 -10.29 -11.66 -0.64
N ASP A 226 -10.92 -12.55 -1.40
CA ASP A 226 -10.26 -13.18 -2.55
C ASP A 226 -9.84 -12.21 -3.65
N GLY A 227 -10.47 -11.04 -3.80
CA GLY A 227 -10.21 -10.11 -4.92
C GLY A 227 -9.62 -8.76 -4.52
N PHE A 228 -9.73 -8.37 -3.25
CA PHE A 228 -9.16 -7.13 -2.73
C PHE A 228 -8.91 -7.21 -1.22
N SER A 229 -8.13 -6.28 -0.70
CA SER A 229 -8.06 -6.00 0.73
C SER A 229 -8.27 -4.52 1.01
N LEU A 230 -8.71 -4.22 2.22
CA LEU A 230 -8.95 -2.87 2.71
C LEU A 230 -8.27 -2.70 4.06
N GLU A 231 -7.49 -1.64 4.22
CA GLU A 231 -6.88 -1.24 5.49
C GLU A 231 -7.46 0.12 5.91
N ILE A 232 -8.16 0.10 7.05
CA ILE A 232 -8.96 1.20 7.60
C ILE A 232 -8.32 1.70 8.90
N PRO A 233 -7.90 2.96 8.98
CA PRO A 233 -7.50 3.57 10.25
C PRO A 233 -8.65 3.59 11.26
N SER A 234 -8.38 3.34 12.55
CA SER A 234 -9.39 3.41 13.61
C SER A 234 -10.11 4.77 13.68
N ALA A 235 -9.41 5.85 13.28
CA ALA A 235 -9.96 7.20 13.18
C ALA A 235 -11.18 7.31 12.24
N VAL A 236 -11.29 6.46 11.21
CA VAL A 236 -12.46 6.46 10.31
C VAL A 236 -13.72 6.00 11.05
N PHE A 237 -13.61 4.96 11.89
CA PHE A 237 -14.72 4.50 12.73
C PHE A 237 -15.08 5.55 13.79
N LYS A 238 -14.07 6.21 14.37
CA LYS A 238 -14.29 7.32 15.32
C LYS A 238 -15.09 8.45 14.67
N GLN A 239 -14.71 8.86 13.46
CA GLN A 239 -15.40 9.92 12.70
C GLN A 239 -16.86 9.55 12.37
N LEU A 240 -17.16 8.26 12.16
CA LEU A 240 -18.53 7.78 12.02
C LEU A 240 -19.29 7.85 13.36
N ALA A 241 -18.67 7.40 14.46
CA ALA A 241 -19.27 7.40 15.79
C ALA A 241 -19.67 8.83 16.24
N GLU A 242 -18.84 9.82 15.95
CA GLU A 242 -19.08 11.25 16.24
C GLU A 242 -20.30 11.83 15.50
N LYS A 243 -20.81 11.16 14.45
CA LYS A 243 -22.06 11.57 13.77
C LYS A 243 -23.32 11.09 14.49
N MET A 244 -23.18 10.28 15.54
CA MET A 244 -24.28 9.74 16.32
C MET A 244 -24.29 10.32 17.73
N SER A 245 -25.48 10.45 18.32
CA SER A 245 -25.59 10.91 19.71
C SER A 245 -25.11 9.82 20.67
N THR A 246 -24.60 10.20 21.84
CA THR A 246 -24.15 9.23 22.86
C THR A 246 -25.26 8.26 23.27
N ALA A 247 -26.52 8.70 23.28
CA ALA A 247 -27.67 7.85 23.59
C ALA A 247 -27.94 6.82 22.49
N ASP A 248 -27.80 7.21 21.22
CA ASP A 248 -28.04 6.34 20.06
C ASP A 248 -26.88 5.36 19.80
N LEU A 249 -25.66 5.65 20.29
CA LEU A 249 -24.48 4.80 20.11
C LEU A 249 -24.58 3.45 20.81
N LYS A 250 -25.29 3.41 21.93
CA LYS A 250 -25.49 2.18 22.70
C LYS A 250 -26.27 1.17 21.86
N ASP A 251 -25.74 -0.05 21.77
CA ASP A 251 -26.32 -1.16 20.99
C ASP A 251 -26.46 -0.87 19.49
N SER A 252 -25.79 0.17 18.97
CA SER A 252 -25.71 0.41 17.53
C SER A 252 -24.72 -0.55 16.85
N VAL A 253 -24.93 -0.76 15.55
CA VAL A 253 -24.11 -1.64 14.73
C VAL A 253 -23.51 -0.83 13.60
N ILE A 254 -22.19 -0.93 13.44
CA ILE A 254 -21.47 -0.38 12.30
C ILE A 254 -21.58 -1.40 11.16
N THR A 255 -21.96 -0.93 9.97
CA THR A 255 -22.00 -1.74 8.75
C THR A 255 -20.96 -1.21 7.76
N LEU A 256 -19.94 -2.02 7.49
CA LEU A 256 -19.01 -1.82 6.39
C LEU A 256 -19.52 -2.57 5.16
N LYS A 257 -19.98 -1.82 4.16
CA LYS A 257 -20.30 -2.36 2.84
C LYS A 257 -19.01 -2.52 2.04
N LEU A 258 -18.83 -3.69 1.44
CA LEU A 258 -17.67 -4.06 0.61
C LEU A 258 -18.13 -4.89 -0.59
N ALA A 259 -19.25 -4.50 -1.21
CA ALA A 259 -20.00 -5.34 -2.14
C ALA A 259 -19.38 -5.32 -3.55
N PRO A 260 -18.82 -6.44 -4.05
CA PRO A 260 -18.46 -6.53 -5.45
C PRO A 260 -19.71 -6.48 -6.33
N LEU A 261 -19.64 -5.76 -7.44
CA LEU A 261 -20.70 -5.78 -8.44
C LEU A 261 -20.75 -7.17 -9.10
N SER A 262 -21.95 -7.59 -9.50
CA SER A 262 -22.09 -8.76 -10.37
C SER A 262 -21.34 -8.52 -11.68
N THR A 263 -20.92 -9.60 -12.36
CA THR A 263 -20.26 -9.48 -13.67
C THR A 263 -21.11 -8.70 -14.68
N ALA A 264 -22.44 -8.88 -14.66
CA ALA A 264 -23.35 -8.14 -15.53
C ALA A 264 -23.37 -6.64 -15.23
N ASP A 265 -23.47 -6.27 -13.94
CA ASP A 265 -23.50 -4.86 -13.53
C ASP A 265 -22.16 -4.17 -13.76
N ALA A 266 -21.05 -4.87 -13.48
CA ALA A 266 -19.71 -4.38 -13.75
C ALA A 266 -19.54 -4.12 -15.25
N ASN A 267 -19.90 -5.07 -16.12
CA ASN A 267 -19.82 -4.89 -17.58
C ASN A 267 -20.69 -3.73 -18.07
N ALA A 268 -21.92 -3.59 -17.54
CA ALA A 268 -22.79 -2.48 -17.88
C ALA A 268 -22.20 -1.13 -17.45
N LEU A 269 -21.58 -1.07 -16.26
CA LEU A 269 -20.92 0.14 -15.77
C LEU A 269 -19.68 0.48 -16.61
N ILE A 270 -18.84 -0.50 -16.94
CA ILE A 270 -17.68 -0.32 -17.81
C ILE A 270 -18.10 0.19 -19.19
N ALA A 271 -19.17 -0.35 -19.78
CA ALA A 271 -19.68 0.14 -21.07
C ALA A 271 -20.17 1.59 -21.01
N LYS A 272 -20.75 2.05 -19.88
CA LYS A 272 -21.06 3.48 -19.66
C LYS A 272 -19.79 4.31 -19.57
N THR A 273 -18.79 3.79 -18.88
CA THR A 273 -17.49 4.43 -18.72
C THR A 273 -16.74 4.59 -20.04
N GLU A 274 -16.73 3.58 -20.90
CA GLU A 274 -16.10 3.67 -22.23
C GLU A 274 -16.75 4.78 -23.07
N LYS A 275 -18.08 4.89 -23.01
CA LYS A 275 -18.84 5.93 -23.71
C LYS A 275 -18.58 7.33 -23.15
N SER A 276 -18.55 7.49 -21.83
CA SER A 276 -18.37 8.80 -21.18
C SER A 276 -16.94 9.34 -21.29
N SER A 277 -15.95 8.43 -21.22
CA SER A 277 -14.52 8.77 -21.24
C SER A 277 -13.92 8.79 -22.65
N TYR A 278 -14.60 8.17 -23.62
CA TYR A 278 -14.10 7.90 -24.98
C TYR A 278 -12.76 7.15 -24.95
N ALA A 279 -12.67 6.15 -24.06
CA ALA A 279 -11.49 5.33 -23.88
C ALA A 279 -11.90 3.85 -23.84
N ALA A 280 -10.99 2.97 -24.26
CA ALA A 280 -11.13 1.54 -24.05
C ALA A 280 -10.72 1.20 -22.61
N ILE A 281 -11.50 0.35 -21.94
CA ILE A 281 -11.29 0.05 -20.52
C ILE A 281 -11.13 -1.45 -20.33
N LYS A 282 -10.03 -1.84 -19.71
CA LYS A 282 -9.81 -3.22 -19.23
C LYS A 282 -9.95 -3.22 -17.71
N LEU A 283 -10.84 -4.05 -17.17
CA LEU A 283 -11.05 -4.20 -15.73
C LEU A 283 -10.14 -5.30 -15.17
N ALA A 284 -9.35 -4.99 -14.14
CA ALA A 284 -8.61 -5.98 -13.36
C ALA A 284 -9.48 -6.46 -12.20
N GLY A 285 -9.88 -7.73 -12.22
CA GLY A 285 -10.72 -8.30 -11.18
C GLY A 285 -12.14 -7.75 -11.19
N GLN A 286 -12.50 -6.96 -10.18
CA GLN A 286 -13.88 -6.58 -9.88
C GLN A 286 -14.03 -5.09 -9.55
N VAL A 287 -15.24 -4.56 -9.80
CA VAL A 287 -15.67 -3.27 -9.29
C VAL A 287 -16.32 -3.50 -7.93
N VAL A 288 -15.89 -2.77 -6.91
CA VAL A 288 -16.39 -2.95 -5.53
C VAL A 288 -16.99 -1.65 -5.02
N ASP A 289 -18.23 -1.73 -4.53
CA ASP A 289 -18.96 -0.62 -3.92
C ASP A 289 -18.73 -0.61 -2.40
N PHE A 290 -17.98 0.38 -1.94
CA PHE A 290 -17.66 0.54 -0.53
C PHE A 290 -18.57 1.57 0.12
N GLY A 291 -18.93 1.32 1.37
CA GLY A 291 -19.70 2.25 2.19
C GLY A 291 -19.51 1.96 3.67
N LEU A 292 -19.74 2.96 4.51
CA LEU A 292 -19.71 2.80 5.94
C LEU A 292 -20.89 3.53 6.57
N SER A 293 -21.68 2.81 7.34
CA SER A 293 -22.83 3.34 8.07
C SER A 293 -22.89 2.78 9.48
N MET A 294 -23.71 3.41 10.31
CA MET A 294 -24.02 2.92 11.65
C MET A 294 -25.51 3.09 11.90
N THR A 295 -26.14 2.04 12.40
CA THR A 295 -27.59 2.00 12.67
C THR A 295 -27.81 1.74 14.16
N SER A 296 -28.56 2.61 14.83
CA SER A 296 -28.93 2.43 16.24
C SER A 296 -30.02 1.36 16.41
N ALA A 297 -30.19 0.86 17.63
CA ALA A 297 -31.28 -0.06 17.97
C ALA A 297 -32.68 0.51 17.64
N GLY A 298 -32.83 1.84 17.65
CA GLY A 298 -34.06 2.54 17.25
C GLY A 298 -34.22 2.73 15.73
N GLY A 299 -33.32 2.19 14.91
CA GLY A 299 -33.37 2.24 13.44
C GLY A 299 -32.80 3.51 12.80
N LYS A 300 -32.30 4.47 13.60
CA LYS A 300 -31.66 5.68 13.09
C LYS A 300 -30.32 5.31 12.46
N THR A 301 -30.12 5.71 11.20
CA THR A 301 -28.89 5.41 10.45
C THR A 301 -28.13 6.68 10.11
N VAL A 302 -26.81 6.65 10.31
CA VAL A 302 -25.87 7.68 9.82
C VAL A 302 -24.84 7.03 8.90
N SER A 303 -24.37 7.76 7.91
CA SER A 303 -23.35 7.29 6.96
C SER A 303 -22.15 8.22 6.92
N LEU A 304 -20.98 7.64 6.65
CA LEU A 304 -19.75 8.37 6.40
C LEU A 304 -19.45 8.29 4.90
N THR A 305 -19.34 9.44 4.24
CA THR A 305 -19.04 9.53 2.80
C THR A 305 -17.60 9.94 2.53
N GLN A 306 -17.05 10.87 3.32
CA GLN A 306 -15.67 11.33 3.26
C GLN A 306 -15.02 11.13 4.63
N PHE A 307 -13.69 10.98 4.64
CA PHE A 307 -12.94 10.74 5.86
C PHE A 307 -11.56 11.40 5.84
N ASP A 308 -11.11 11.82 7.01
CA ASP A 308 -9.94 12.70 7.15
C ASP A 308 -8.61 11.95 7.04
N GLN A 309 -8.60 10.68 7.47
CA GLN A 309 -7.45 9.79 7.41
C GLN A 309 -7.64 8.79 6.26
N PRO A 310 -6.71 8.72 5.29
CA PRO A 310 -6.89 7.90 4.10
C PRO A 310 -6.97 6.41 4.45
N MET A 311 -7.81 5.71 3.70
CA MET A 311 -7.89 4.25 3.70
C MET A 311 -7.04 3.69 2.56
N MET A 312 -6.44 2.53 2.77
CA MET A 312 -5.67 1.85 1.74
C MET A 312 -6.48 0.72 1.14
N ILE A 313 -6.64 0.72 -0.18
CA ILE A 313 -7.25 -0.37 -0.94
C ILE A 313 -6.19 -1.09 -1.77
N ARG A 314 -6.31 -2.41 -1.85
CA ARG A 314 -5.46 -3.26 -2.69
C ARG A 314 -6.36 -4.13 -3.53
N PHE A 315 -6.28 -4.02 -4.85
CA PHE A 315 -6.98 -4.91 -5.77
C PHE A 315 -6.02 -5.94 -6.31
N LYS A 316 -6.42 -7.21 -6.38
CA LYS A 316 -5.65 -8.19 -7.16
C LYS A 316 -5.64 -7.77 -8.63
N ALA A 317 -4.46 -7.71 -9.20
CA ALA A 317 -4.21 -7.34 -10.58
C ALA A 317 -3.13 -8.28 -11.13
N ASP A 318 -3.50 -9.13 -12.08
CA ASP A 318 -2.55 -10.05 -12.69
C ASP A 318 -1.37 -9.30 -13.34
N ALA A 319 -0.28 -10.00 -13.63
CA ALA A 319 0.93 -9.41 -14.21
C ALA A 319 0.70 -8.68 -15.54
N ASN A 320 -0.36 -9.03 -16.29
CA ASN A 320 -0.70 -8.38 -17.55
C ASN A 320 -1.38 -7.01 -17.34
N PHE A 321 -1.68 -6.62 -16.10
CA PHE A 321 -2.11 -5.28 -15.71
C PHE A 321 -0.95 -4.42 -15.16
N ASN A 322 0.31 -4.88 -15.25
CA ASN A 322 1.47 -4.04 -14.96
C ASN A 322 1.84 -3.16 -16.16
N SER A 323 0.98 -2.21 -16.49
CA SER A 323 1.18 -1.24 -17.57
C SER A 323 1.13 0.18 -17.02
N PRO A 324 1.90 1.15 -17.56
CA PRO A 324 1.86 2.54 -17.11
C PRO A 324 0.51 3.24 -17.23
N LYS A 325 -0.44 2.65 -17.98
CA LYS A 325 -1.83 3.12 -18.15
C LYS A 325 -2.78 2.58 -17.07
N THR A 326 -2.28 1.79 -16.14
CA THR A 326 -3.10 1.18 -15.09
C THR A 326 -3.15 2.03 -13.82
N GLY A 327 -4.21 1.84 -13.06
CA GLY A 327 -4.33 2.33 -11.70
C GLY A 327 -5.72 2.08 -11.13
N VAL A 328 -5.94 2.61 -9.95
CA VAL A 328 -7.24 2.60 -9.28
C VAL A 328 -8.04 3.81 -9.71
N PHE A 329 -9.32 3.57 -9.99
CA PHE A 329 -10.28 4.60 -10.34
C PHE A 329 -11.50 4.51 -9.46
N ASN A 330 -12.05 5.68 -9.16
CA ASN A 330 -13.43 5.83 -8.74
C ASN A 330 -14.34 5.79 -9.97
N ILE A 331 -15.51 5.18 -9.85
CA ILE A 331 -16.51 5.13 -10.92
C ILE A 331 -17.88 5.57 -10.38
N SER A 332 -18.45 6.64 -10.94
CA SER A 332 -19.82 7.06 -10.61
C SER A 332 -20.87 6.15 -11.26
N ASP A 333 -22.13 6.18 -10.81
CA ASP A 333 -23.21 5.40 -11.42
C ASP A 333 -23.50 5.76 -12.89
N GLY A 334 -23.13 6.98 -13.28
CA GLY A 334 -23.16 7.48 -14.66
C GLY A 334 -21.96 7.05 -15.49
N GLY A 335 -21.00 6.34 -14.92
CA GLY A 335 -19.77 5.89 -15.57
C GLY A 335 -18.67 6.95 -15.65
N ALA A 336 -18.77 8.06 -14.91
CA ALA A 336 -17.68 9.03 -14.86
C ALA A 336 -16.50 8.46 -14.06
N LEU A 337 -15.29 8.57 -14.61
CA LEU A 337 -14.06 8.12 -13.96
C LEU A 337 -13.37 9.26 -13.22
N GLU A 338 -12.76 8.91 -12.08
CA GLU A 338 -11.75 9.73 -11.43
C GLU A 338 -10.54 8.88 -11.04
N TYR A 339 -9.36 9.27 -11.52
CA TYR A 339 -8.11 8.59 -11.27
C TYR A 339 -7.65 8.80 -9.82
N VAL A 340 -7.60 7.72 -9.05
CA VAL A 340 -7.21 7.73 -7.63
C VAL A 340 -5.70 7.64 -7.46
N GLY A 341 -5.00 6.97 -8.38
CA GLY A 341 -3.59 6.66 -8.24
C GLY A 341 -3.36 5.17 -8.40
N GLY A 342 -2.34 4.60 -7.78
CA GLY A 342 -2.08 3.18 -7.85
C GLY A 342 -0.59 2.90 -7.96
N VAL A 343 -0.10 2.01 -7.11
CA VAL A 343 1.23 1.40 -7.25
C VAL A 343 1.02 -0.09 -7.46
N TYR A 344 1.55 -0.60 -8.56
CA TYR A 344 1.58 -2.03 -8.81
C TYR A 344 2.74 -2.68 -8.05
N GLY A 345 2.48 -3.79 -7.37
CA GLY A 345 3.49 -4.61 -6.73
C GLY A 345 2.90 -5.93 -6.26
N ASN A 346 3.67 -7.03 -6.38
CA ASN A 346 3.29 -8.36 -5.90
C ASN A 346 1.90 -8.85 -6.39
N GLY A 347 1.51 -8.55 -7.63
CA GLY A 347 0.20 -8.96 -8.16
C GLY A 347 -0.97 -8.12 -7.66
N GLU A 348 -0.71 -6.95 -7.07
CA GLU A 348 -1.73 -6.05 -6.54
C GLU A 348 -1.55 -4.62 -7.02
N MET A 349 -2.67 -3.92 -7.21
CA MET A 349 -2.71 -2.48 -7.40
C MET A 349 -3.17 -1.82 -6.10
N THR A 350 -2.28 -1.03 -5.49
CA THR A 350 -2.52 -0.40 -4.19
C THR A 350 -2.76 1.11 -4.31
N ALA A 351 -3.81 1.65 -3.70
CA ALA A 351 -4.08 3.09 -3.68
C ALA A 351 -4.62 3.58 -2.33
N SER A 352 -4.45 4.88 -2.07
CA SER A 352 -5.06 5.60 -0.95
C SER A 352 -6.34 6.29 -1.42
N ILE A 353 -7.44 6.12 -0.69
CA ILE A 353 -8.73 6.78 -0.92
C ILE A 353 -9.12 7.64 0.27
N ASN A 354 -9.97 8.65 0.07
CA ASN A 354 -10.45 9.58 1.11
C ASN A 354 -11.99 9.67 1.19
N HIS A 355 -12.69 8.84 0.43
CA HIS A 355 -14.14 8.77 0.44
C HIS A 355 -14.61 7.37 0.07
N PHE A 356 -15.86 7.07 0.40
CA PHE A 356 -16.52 5.83 0.04
C PHE A 356 -17.20 5.97 -1.33
N SER A 357 -17.08 4.93 -2.16
CA SER A 357 -17.65 4.86 -3.50
C SER A 357 -17.39 3.50 -4.17
N LYS A 358 -17.64 3.41 -5.47
CA LYS A 358 -17.22 2.29 -6.32
C LYS A 358 -15.79 2.49 -6.79
N TYR A 359 -14.94 1.51 -6.55
CA TYR A 359 -13.55 1.51 -6.99
C TYR A 359 -13.21 0.26 -7.79
N ALA A 360 -12.26 0.40 -8.71
CA ALA A 360 -11.71 -0.71 -9.48
C ALA A 360 -10.27 -0.40 -9.91
N ALA A 361 -9.48 -1.46 -10.11
CA ALA A 361 -8.22 -1.35 -10.85
C ALA A 361 -8.51 -1.48 -12.35
N LEU A 362 -8.15 -0.47 -13.14
CA LEU A 362 -8.43 -0.40 -14.57
C LEU A 362 -7.14 -0.14 -15.36
N GLU A 363 -7.06 -0.68 -16.58
CA GLU A 363 -6.21 -0.13 -17.64
C GLU A 363 -7.08 0.74 -18.56
N VAL A 364 -6.72 2.00 -18.70
CA VAL A 364 -7.45 2.97 -19.54
C VAL A 364 -6.61 3.27 -20.78
N THR A 365 -7.16 3.04 -21.97
CA THR A 365 -6.48 3.37 -23.23
C THR A 365 -7.27 4.41 -23.99
N LYS A 366 -6.71 5.63 -24.05
CA LYS A 366 -7.25 6.72 -24.85
C LYS A 366 -6.36 6.95 -26.08
N ALA A 367 -6.98 6.99 -27.25
CA ALA A 367 -6.31 7.23 -28.52
C ALA A 367 -6.71 8.57 -29.11
N PHE A 368 -5.73 9.29 -29.68
CA PHE A 368 -5.96 10.55 -30.37
C PHE A 368 -5.47 10.42 -31.81
N VAL A 369 -6.30 10.82 -32.77
CA VAL A 369 -6.01 10.66 -34.21
C VAL A 369 -4.80 11.48 -34.66
N ASP A 370 -4.54 12.58 -33.97
CA ASP A 370 -3.43 13.50 -34.21
C ASP A 370 -2.17 13.18 -33.38
N VAL A 371 -2.18 12.06 -32.64
CA VAL A 371 -1.04 11.54 -31.89
C VAL A 371 -0.79 10.07 -32.28
N PRO A 372 -0.24 9.80 -33.48
CA PRO A 372 0.05 8.44 -33.91
C PRO A 372 1.10 7.76 -33.01
N ALA A 373 1.12 6.43 -32.97
CA ALA A 373 2.03 5.66 -32.10
C ALA A 373 3.53 5.99 -32.28
N LYS A 374 3.93 6.47 -33.47
CA LYS A 374 5.31 6.90 -33.78
C LYS A 374 5.62 8.35 -33.35
N PHE A 375 4.63 9.10 -32.86
CA PHE A 375 4.83 10.46 -32.40
C PHE A 375 5.73 10.45 -31.16
N TRP A 376 6.72 11.34 -31.10
CA TRP A 376 7.77 11.30 -30.08
C TRP A 376 7.24 11.41 -28.64
N ALA A 377 6.12 12.11 -28.44
CA ALA A 377 5.47 12.26 -27.13
C ALA A 377 4.28 11.30 -26.93
N TYR A 378 4.12 10.28 -27.78
CA TYR A 378 2.96 9.38 -27.76
C TYR A 378 2.74 8.78 -26.36
N ASN A 379 3.75 8.11 -25.80
CA ASN A 379 3.66 7.48 -24.47
C ASN A 379 3.30 8.49 -23.38
N ALA A 380 3.98 9.64 -23.35
CA ALA A 380 3.69 10.69 -22.38
C ALA A 380 2.23 11.15 -22.44
N ILE A 381 1.70 11.35 -23.65
CA ILE A 381 0.33 11.81 -23.85
C ILE A 381 -0.68 10.73 -23.45
N VAL A 382 -0.54 9.49 -23.96
CA VAL A 382 -1.54 8.44 -23.72
C VAL A 382 -1.54 7.96 -22.27
N GLU A 383 -0.38 7.90 -21.61
CA GLU A 383 -0.28 7.49 -20.20
C GLU A 383 -0.81 8.58 -19.26
N LEU A 384 -0.51 9.86 -19.52
CA LEU A 384 -1.10 10.95 -18.74
C LEU A 384 -2.61 11.09 -19.00
N ALA A 385 -3.08 10.79 -20.21
CA ALA A 385 -4.50 10.80 -20.52
C ALA A 385 -5.26 9.66 -19.82
N ALA A 386 -4.66 8.47 -19.76
CA ALA A 386 -5.18 7.34 -18.99
C ALA A 386 -5.37 7.71 -17.50
N LYS A 387 -4.43 8.48 -16.95
CA LYS A 387 -4.45 8.98 -15.56
C LYS A 387 -5.25 10.28 -15.36
N GLN A 388 -5.97 10.75 -16.39
CA GLN A 388 -6.74 11.99 -16.39
C GLN A 388 -5.94 13.26 -16.01
N ILE A 389 -4.61 13.22 -16.16
CA ILE A 389 -3.73 14.37 -15.91
C ILE A 389 -3.77 15.34 -17.10
N VAL A 390 -3.84 14.81 -18.32
CA VAL A 390 -4.06 15.60 -19.55
C VAL A 390 -5.36 15.16 -20.21
N ASN A 391 -6.04 16.10 -20.85
CA ASN A 391 -7.29 15.85 -21.59
C ASN A 391 -7.13 16.29 -23.05
N GLY A 392 -7.77 15.56 -23.96
CA GLY A 392 -7.93 16.02 -25.34
C GLY A 392 -8.83 17.25 -25.43
N THR A 393 -8.75 17.98 -26.54
CA THR A 393 -9.68 19.08 -26.83
C THR A 393 -10.98 18.59 -27.47
N SER A 394 -10.99 17.33 -27.90
CA SER A 394 -12.18 16.57 -28.26
C SER A 394 -12.03 15.11 -27.78
N PRO A 395 -13.06 14.26 -27.93
CA PRO A 395 -12.94 12.82 -27.71
C PRO A 395 -11.74 12.16 -28.41
N SER A 396 -11.38 12.62 -29.62
CA SER A 396 -10.39 11.98 -30.50
C SER A 396 -9.20 12.89 -30.87
N THR A 397 -9.13 14.13 -30.39
CA THR A 397 -8.09 15.12 -30.75
C THR A 397 -7.37 15.65 -29.52
N TYR A 398 -6.03 15.72 -29.56
CA TYR A 398 -5.20 16.24 -28.47
C TYR A 398 -4.59 17.62 -28.72
N GLU A 399 -4.35 17.96 -29.99
CA GLU A 399 -3.62 19.14 -30.49
C GLU A 399 -2.18 19.25 -29.97
N PRO A 400 -1.29 18.26 -30.25
CA PRO A 400 0.05 18.20 -29.64
C PRO A 400 0.93 19.44 -29.92
N ASN A 401 0.71 20.12 -31.05
CA ASN A 401 1.50 21.29 -31.46
C ASN A 401 0.90 22.64 -31.01
N ARG A 402 -0.30 22.65 -30.40
CA ARG A 402 -0.92 23.90 -29.92
C ARG A 402 -0.10 24.49 -28.78
N LEU A 403 0.09 25.80 -28.81
CA LEU A 403 0.84 26.53 -27.79
C LEU A 403 0.05 26.63 -26.47
N VAL A 404 0.71 26.31 -25.37
CA VAL A 404 0.13 26.26 -24.02
C VAL A 404 0.23 27.62 -23.33
N THR A 405 -0.82 28.01 -22.60
CA THR A 405 -0.79 29.21 -21.75
C THR A 405 -0.18 28.94 -20.37
N ARG A 406 0.27 29.98 -19.68
CA ARG A 406 0.78 29.86 -18.30
C ARG A 406 -0.27 29.25 -17.35
N ALA A 407 -1.54 29.63 -17.48
CA ALA A 407 -2.63 29.08 -16.66
C ALA A 407 -2.94 27.60 -16.96
N GLU A 408 -2.88 27.21 -18.23
CA GLU A 408 -3.03 25.80 -18.62
C GLU A 408 -1.91 24.95 -18.01
N PHE A 409 -0.65 25.39 -18.10
CA PHE A 409 0.46 24.62 -17.53
C PHE A 409 0.39 24.56 -15.99
N ALA A 410 0.01 25.65 -15.32
CA ALA A 410 -0.24 25.65 -13.87
C ALA A 410 -1.30 24.62 -13.47
N THR A 411 -2.41 24.56 -14.21
CA THR A 411 -3.49 23.60 -13.98
C THR A 411 -3.03 22.17 -14.15
N LEU A 412 -2.23 21.89 -15.18
CA LEU A 412 -1.69 20.56 -15.39
C LEU A 412 -0.78 20.11 -14.23
N LEU A 413 0.06 20.99 -13.69
CA LEU A 413 0.91 20.67 -12.53
C LEU A 413 0.09 20.43 -11.26
N VAL A 414 -0.94 21.23 -11.02
CA VAL A 414 -1.86 21.04 -9.88
C VAL A 414 -2.57 19.69 -9.96
N ASN A 415 -3.09 19.34 -11.13
CA ASN A 415 -3.76 18.06 -11.35
C ASN A 415 -2.79 16.88 -11.21
N ALA A 416 -1.58 17.01 -11.80
CA ALA A 416 -0.53 15.99 -11.74
C ALA A 416 -0.09 15.68 -10.31
N LEU A 417 -0.09 16.68 -9.43
CA LEU A 417 0.30 16.54 -8.01
C LEU A 417 -0.89 16.40 -7.05
N LYS A 418 -2.13 16.40 -7.56
CA LYS A 418 -3.38 16.30 -6.78
C LYS A 418 -3.46 17.31 -5.63
N LEU A 419 -3.00 18.53 -5.87
CA LEU A 419 -2.99 19.59 -4.85
C LEU A 419 -4.39 20.18 -4.69
N THR A 420 -4.78 20.44 -3.45
CA THR A 420 -6.14 20.93 -3.12
C THR A 420 -6.17 22.19 -2.25
N LYS A 421 -5.06 22.54 -1.59
CA LYS A 421 -4.99 23.69 -0.68
C LYS A 421 -4.89 24.99 -1.45
N GLU A 422 -5.85 25.87 -1.24
CA GLU A 422 -5.94 27.19 -1.86
C GLU A 422 -5.44 28.30 -0.93
N ALA A 423 -5.07 29.43 -1.52
CA ALA A 423 -4.91 30.69 -0.79
C ALA A 423 -5.47 31.86 -1.61
N PRO A 424 -5.83 32.98 -0.96
CA PRO A 424 -6.24 34.18 -1.66
C PRO A 424 -5.19 34.64 -2.67
N ILE A 425 -5.59 34.73 -3.93
CA ILE A 425 -4.74 35.24 -5.01
C ILE A 425 -4.68 36.77 -4.97
N LYS A 426 -3.50 37.33 -5.25
CA LYS A 426 -3.27 38.78 -5.34
C LYS A 426 -3.20 39.31 -6.77
N PHE A 427 -3.42 38.42 -7.74
CA PHE A 427 -3.30 38.74 -9.16
C PHE A 427 -4.59 39.35 -9.69
N VAL A 428 -4.52 40.60 -10.16
CA VAL A 428 -5.69 41.35 -10.63
C VAL A 428 -6.22 40.83 -11.97
N ASP A 429 -5.37 40.13 -12.72
CA ASP A 429 -5.67 39.54 -14.03
C ASP A 429 -6.13 38.08 -13.94
N VAL A 430 -6.48 37.60 -12.74
CA VAL A 430 -7.06 36.28 -12.51
C VAL A 430 -8.46 36.46 -11.89
N PRO A 431 -9.52 36.60 -12.72
CA PRO A 431 -10.88 36.71 -12.23
C PRO A 431 -11.29 35.45 -11.44
N THR A 432 -12.02 35.62 -10.33
CA THR A 432 -12.41 34.50 -9.45
C THR A 432 -13.29 33.45 -10.12
N ASN A 433 -14.00 33.83 -11.18
CA ASN A 433 -14.86 32.94 -11.97
C ASN A 433 -14.15 32.32 -13.19
N ALA A 434 -12.86 32.63 -13.43
CA ALA A 434 -12.12 32.00 -14.52
C ALA A 434 -11.88 30.51 -14.22
N TRP A 435 -11.96 29.66 -15.24
CA TRP A 435 -11.80 28.21 -15.09
C TRP A 435 -10.47 27.80 -14.44
N TYR A 436 -9.42 28.61 -14.61
CA TYR A 436 -8.09 28.39 -14.05
C TYR A 436 -7.87 29.05 -12.68
N ALA A 437 -8.79 29.88 -12.19
CA ALA A 437 -8.57 30.70 -10.99
C ALA A 437 -8.21 29.85 -9.78
N LYS A 438 -8.98 28.77 -9.56
CA LYS A 438 -8.74 27.78 -8.50
C LYS A 438 -7.35 27.14 -8.63
N SER A 439 -7.01 26.64 -9.81
CA SER A 439 -5.72 26.00 -10.06
C SER A 439 -4.54 26.96 -9.86
N VAL A 440 -4.67 28.21 -10.29
CA VAL A 440 -3.64 29.24 -10.07
C VAL A 440 -3.48 29.55 -8.58
N ALA A 441 -4.59 29.63 -7.84
CA ALA A 441 -4.57 29.81 -6.38
C ALA A 441 -3.84 28.67 -5.66
N ILE A 442 -4.13 27.42 -6.04
CA ILE A 442 -3.47 26.23 -5.48
C ILE A 442 -1.99 26.22 -5.83
N ALA A 443 -1.64 26.47 -7.10
CA ALA A 443 -0.25 26.50 -7.54
C ALA A 443 0.54 27.62 -6.84
N PHE A 444 -0.08 28.77 -6.61
CA PHE A 444 0.53 29.89 -5.89
C PHE A 444 0.75 29.53 -4.41
N GLN A 445 -0.26 28.94 -3.77
CA GLN A 445 -0.17 28.48 -2.38
C GLN A 445 0.90 27.41 -2.18
N ALA A 446 1.06 26.51 -3.16
CA ALA A 446 2.11 25.49 -3.14
C ALA A 446 3.50 26.04 -3.49
N GLY A 447 3.62 27.31 -3.91
CA GLY A 447 4.88 27.90 -4.34
C GLY A 447 5.37 27.40 -5.70
N ILE A 448 4.50 26.79 -6.51
CA ILE A 448 4.78 26.31 -7.87
C ILE A 448 4.82 27.46 -8.86
N VAL A 449 4.00 28.50 -8.64
CA VAL A 449 3.98 29.68 -9.49
C VAL A 449 4.28 30.96 -8.73
N LYS A 450 4.84 31.92 -9.46
CA LYS A 450 4.94 33.32 -9.08
C LYS A 450 4.32 34.17 -10.19
N GLY A 451 3.86 35.36 -9.84
CA GLY A 451 3.43 36.35 -10.83
C GLY A 451 4.61 36.86 -11.65
N LYS A 452 4.33 37.36 -12.86
CA LYS A 452 5.30 38.16 -13.63
C LYS A 452 5.60 39.50 -12.93
N SER A 453 4.66 39.96 -12.11
CA SER A 453 4.80 41.06 -11.17
C SER A 453 4.12 40.68 -9.85
N PRO A 454 4.20 41.51 -8.79
CA PRO A 454 3.45 41.28 -7.55
C PRO A 454 1.93 41.15 -7.73
N THR A 455 1.37 41.71 -8.81
CA THR A 455 -0.09 41.80 -9.05
C THR A 455 -0.54 41.19 -10.39
N THR A 456 0.37 40.66 -11.21
CA THR A 456 0.04 40.14 -12.55
C THR A 456 0.58 38.73 -12.73
N PHE A 457 -0.27 37.79 -13.12
CA PHE A 457 0.10 36.40 -13.41
C PHE A 457 0.35 36.12 -14.90
N ASP A 458 -0.35 36.84 -15.78
CA ASP A 458 -0.45 36.64 -17.22
C ASP A 458 -0.98 35.23 -17.59
N PRO A 459 -2.25 34.91 -17.23
CA PRO A 459 -2.79 33.55 -17.41
C PRO A 459 -2.91 33.11 -18.88
N ASN A 460 -3.15 34.06 -19.78
CA ASN A 460 -3.37 33.81 -21.21
C ASN A 460 -2.08 33.89 -22.04
N GLY A 461 -1.03 34.49 -21.49
CA GLY A 461 0.29 34.52 -22.11
C GLY A 461 0.81 33.12 -22.38
N LYS A 462 1.41 32.94 -23.57
CA LYS A 462 2.02 31.66 -23.92
C LYS A 462 3.28 31.44 -23.12
N ILE A 463 3.43 30.23 -22.57
CA ILE A 463 4.52 29.93 -21.64
C ILE A 463 5.82 29.64 -22.41
N THR A 464 6.88 30.38 -22.07
CA THR A 464 8.22 30.11 -22.61
C THR A 464 8.81 28.86 -21.96
N ARG A 465 9.82 28.26 -22.60
CA ARG A 465 10.48 27.07 -22.07
C ARG A 465 11.16 27.31 -20.73
N GLU A 466 11.80 28.47 -20.53
CA GLU A 466 12.42 28.80 -19.24
C GLU A 466 11.38 28.97 -18.10
N GLU A 467 10.20 29.52 -18.39
CA GLU A 467 9.09 29.61 -17.44
C GLU A 467 8.51 28.23 -17.14
N MET A 468 8.28 27.41 -18.17
CA MET A 468 7.78 26.04 -18.02
C MET A 468 8.70 25.22 -17.11
N VAL A 469 10.01 25.23 -17.38
CA VAL A 469 10.99 24.47 -16.58
C VAL A 469 11.06 24.99 -15.15
N THR A 470 10.99 26.30 -14.95
CA THR A 470 10.98 26.87 -13.60
C THR A 470 9.77 26.39 -12.80
N MET A 471 8.57 26.44 -13.38
CA MET A 471 7.35 25.92 -12.75
C MET A 471 7.43 24.40 -12.49
N LEU A 472 7.96 23.64 -13.46
CA LEU A 472 8.18 22.19 -13.33
C LEU A 472 9.09 21.87 -12.14
N MET A 473 10.20 22.60 -12.02
CA MET A 473 11.18 22.37 -10.96
C MET A 473 10.68 22.83 -9.59
N GLN A 474 9.87 23.87 -9.52
CA GLN A 474 9.17 24.22 -8.28
C GLN A 474 8.15 23.12 -7.89
N ALA A 475 7.42 22.57 -8.86
CA ALA A 475 6.55 21.41 -8.64
C ALA A 475 7.34 20.16 -8.20
N TYR A 476 8.56 19.96 -8.70
CA TYR A 476 9.48 18.91 -8.23
C TYR A 476 9.85 19.09 -6.75
N GLU A 477 10.18 20.31 -6.30
CA GLU A 477 10.45 20.57 -4.88
C GLU A 477 9.22 20.28 -4.01
N VAL A 478 8.03 20.63 -4.48
CA VAL A 478 6.76 20.33 -3.78
C VAL A 478 6.53 18.82 -3.70
N LYS A 479 6.69 18.09 -4.81
CA LYS A 479 6.50 16.63 -4.86
C LYS A 479 7.47 15.89 -3.96
N THR A 480 8.73 16.32 -3.91
CA THR A 480 9.81 15.60 -3.21
C THR A 480 10.06 16.09 -1.78
N GLY A 481 9.57 17.28 -1.43
CA GLY A 481 9.92 17.97 -0.19
C GLY A 481 11.37 18.47 -0.14
N LYS A 482 12.14 18.33 -1.22
CA LYS A 482 13.56 18.67 -1.28
C LYS A 482 13.76 19.98 -2.02
N LYS A 483 14.51 20.90 -1.41
CA LYS A 483 14.95 22.13 -2.08
C LYS A 483 16.12 21.84 -3.02
N LEU A 484 16.14 22.54 -4.16
CA LEU A 484 17.21 22.43 -5.12
C LEU A 484 18.49 23.04 -4.56
N GLY A 485 19.60 22.32 -4.74
CA GLY A 485 20.93 22.88 -4.57
C GLY A 485 21.33 23.80 -5.74
N GLN A 486 22.61 24.13 -5.78
CA GLN A 486 23.21 24.85 -6.91
C GLN A 486 23.73 23.84 -7.93
N TYR A 487 23.37 24.06 -9.19
CA TYR A 487 23.85 23.28 -10.32
C TYR A 487 24.77 24.15 -11.18
N THR A 488 25.95 23.63 -11.51
CA THR A 488 26.98 24.36 -12.27
C THR A 488 26.90 24.03 -13.75
N ASP A 489 26.67 22.77 -14.10
CA ASP A 489 26.80 22.25 -15.45
C ASP A 489 25.48 22.24 -16.23
N SER A 490 25.58 22.30 -17.56
CA SER A 490 24.45 22.18 -18.48
C SER A 490 24.91 21.54 -19.79
N PRO A 491 24.11 20.64 -20.39
CA PRO A 491 24.38 20.15 -21.74
C PRO A 491 24.04 21.18 -22.83
N PHE A 492 23.43 22.33 -22.48
CA PHE A 492 22.94 23.32 -23.42
C PHE A 492 23.95 24.44 -23.67
N LYS A 493 24.14 24.81 -24.94
CA LYS A 493 25.08 25.82 -25.41
C LYS A 493 24.50 27.24 -25.34
N ASP A 494 23.17 27.37 -25.31
CA ASP A 494 22.43 28.63 -25.30
C ASP A 494 22.02 29.09 -23.88
N MET A 495 22.75 28.64 -22.86
CA MET A 495 22.53 29.04 -21.45
C MET A 495 22.70 30.54 -21.22
N ASN A 496 23.46 31.24 -22.07
CA ASN A 496 23.58 32.71 -22.04
C ASN A 496 22.27 33.44 -22.38
N SER A 497 21.33 32.76 -23.05
CA SER A 497 20.01 33.29 -23.41
C SER A 497 18.94 32.96 -22.36
N VAL A 498 19.28 32.12 -21.37
CA VAL A 498 18.41 31.78 -20.24
C VAL A 498 18.44 32.94 -19.25
N SER A 499 17.27 33.38 -18.80
CA SER A 499 17.22 34.41 -17.76
C SER A 499 17.93 33.95 -16.48
N SER A 500 18.60 34.85 -15.77
CA SER A 500 19.35 34.53 -14.55
C SER A 500 18.52 33.80 -13.50
N TRP A 501 17.24 34.18 -13.34
CA TRP A 501 16.30 33.53 -12.41
C TRP A 501 15.92 32.10 -12.80
N ALA A 502 16.07 31.72 -14.07
CA ALA A 502 15.76 30.39 -14.59
C ALA A 502 16.98 29.47 -14.67
N ALA A 503 18.19 30.04 -14.69
CA ALA A 503 19.42 29.32 -15.01
C ALA A 503 19.65 28.08 -14.15
N ASN A 504 19.50 28.18 -12.82
CA ASN A 504 19.67 27.03 -11.92
C ASN A 504 18.61 25.95 -12.16
N TYR A 505 17.35 26.34 -12.42
CA TYR A 505 16.27 25.40 -12.70
C TYR A 505 16.49 24.64 -14.01
N VAL A 506 16.96 25.32 -15.06
CA VAL A 506 17.27 24.68 -16.35
C VAL A 506 18.38 23.64 -16.20
N LYS A 507 19.44 23.97 -15.45
CA LYS A 507 20.54 23.04 -15.15
C LYS A 507 20.06 21.83 -14.34
N ALA A 508 19.33 22.08 -13.26
CA ALA A 508 18.77 21.02 -12.41
C ALA A 508 17.82 20.10 -13.20
N ALA A 509 16.95 20.66 -14.04
CA ALA A 509 16.03 19.87 -14.86
C ALA A 509 16.75 18.99 -15.89
N ALA A 510 17.87 19.46 -16.44
CA ALA A 510 18.69 18.69 -17.36
C ALA A 510 19.42 17.55 -16.63
N ASP A 511 20.03 17.84 -15.48
CA ASP A 511 20.76 16.85 -14.66
C ASP A 511 19.83 15.72 -14.17
N LEU A 512 18.64 16.10 -13.70
CA LEU A 512 17.59 15.16 -13.27
C LEU A 512 16.86 14.48 -14.43
N LYS A 513 17.25 14.76 -15.69
CA LYS A 513 16.65 14.20 -16.92
C LYS A 513 15.14 14.45 -17.02
N LEU A 514 14.67 15.55 -16.44
CA LEU A 514 13.27 15.97 -16.51
C LEU A 514 12.97 16.70 -17.83
N VAL A 515 13.99 17.28 -18.45
CA VAL A 515 13.89 18.08 -19.68
C VAL A 515 14.99 17.72 -20.66
N ASN A 516 14.62 17.67 -21.95
CA ASN A 516 15.56 17.57 -23.07
C ASN A 516 15.57 18.87 -23.89
N GLY A 517 16.65 19.09 -24.62
CA GLY A 517 16.76 20.17 -25.61
C GLY A 517 15.87 19.92 -26.82
N ARG A 518 15.51 20.99 -27.55
CA ARG A 518 14.76 20.88 -28.81
C ARG A 518 15.63 20.36 -29.95
N ALA A 519 16.93 20.62 -29.87
CA ALA A 519 17.96 20.13 -30.76
C ALA A 519 19.21 19.80 -29.93
N PRO A 520 20.17 19.03 -30.48
CA PRO A 520 21.41 18.71 -29.78
C PRO A 520 22.11 19.96 -29.23
N GLY A 521 22.20 20.04 -27.90
CA GLY A 521 22.81 21.17 -27.19
C GLY A 521 22.02 22.47 -27.20
N GLN A 522 20.73 22.48 -27.59
CA GLN A 522 19.91 23.70 -27.64
C GLN A 522 18.67 23.58 -26.74
N PHE A 523 18.60 24.44 -25.71
CA PHE A 523 17.45 24.53 -24.82
C PHE A 523 16.31 25.38 -25.40
N ALA A 524 16.62 26.45 -26.14
CA ALA A 524 15.71 27.45 -26.67
C ALA A 524 14.83 28.13 -25.58
N PRO A 525 15.43 28.88 -24.63
CA PRO A 525 14.73 29.36 -23.43
C PRO A 525 13.52 30.25 -23.71
N LYS A 526 13.60 31.10 -24.73
CA LYS A 526 12.51 32.01 -25.14
C LYS A 526 11.49 31.37 -26.08
N GLY A 527 11.73 30.11 -26.50
CA GLY A 527 10.80 29.37 -27.33
C GLY A 527 9.49 29.11 -26.58
N VAL A 528 8.37 29.25 -27.29
CA VAL A 528 7.03 29.01 -26.72
C VAL A 528 6.71 27.52 -26.72
N THR A 529 6.14 27.03 -25.62
CA THR A 529 5.90 25.60 -25.33
C THR A 529 4.65 25.04 -26.01
N THR A 530 4.74 23.85 -26.59
CA THR A 530 3.60 23.10 -27.14
C THR A 530 2.95 22.18 -26.10
N ARG A 531 1.72 21.70 -26.37
CA ARG A 531 1.03 20.71 -25.51
C ARG A 531 1.82 19.42 -25.35
N ALA A 532 2.46 18.94 -26.42
CA ALA A 532 3.31 17.75 -26.37
C ALA A 532 4.54 17.96 -25.46
N GLU A 533 5.19 19.12 -25.53
CA GLU A 533 6.30 19.45 -24.62
C GLU A 533 5.85 19.54 -23.17
N ALA A 534 4.71 20.21 -22.91
CA ALA A 534 4.12 20.28 -21.58
C ALA A 534 3.81 18.87 -21.02
N ALA A 535 3.15 18.02 -21.80
CA ALA A 535 2.86 16.64 -21.42
C ALA A 535 4.14 15.85 -21.13
N GLN A 536 5.17 15.98 -21.97
CA GLN A 536 6.42 15.26 -21.77
C GLN A 536 7.11 15.62 -20.45
N VAL A 537 7.17 16.90 -20.10
CA VAL A 537 7.85 17.31 -18.86
C VAL A 537 7.06 16.93 -17.62
N ILE A 538 5.72 16.99 -17.68
CA ILE A 538 4.83 16.50 -16.61
C ILE A 538 5.02 15.00 -16.45
N TYR A 539 5.05 14.26 -17.56
CA TYR A 539 5.28 12.82 -17.57
C TYR A 539 6.58 12.45 -16.86
N ASN A 540 7.67 13.16 -17.20
CA ASN A 540 8.96 12.94 -16.54
C ASN A 540 8.94 13.26 -15.05
N LEU A 541 8.10 14.21 -14.61
CA LEU A 541 7.95 14.56 -13.19
C LEU A 541 7.15 13.50 -12.41
N VAL A 542 6.11 12.92 -13.00
CA VAL A 542 5.18 12.02 -12.27
C VAL A 542 5.45 10.53 -12.43
N LYS A 543 6.28 10.13 -13.39
CA LYS A 543 6.66 8.73 -13.58
C LYS A 543 7.43 8.15 -12.37
#